data_AF-A0A7C2IKR9-F1
#
_entry.id   AF-A0A7C2IKR9-F1
#
_cell.length_a   1.000
_cell.length_b   1.000
_cell.length_c   1.000
_cell.angle_alpha   90.00
_cell.angle_beta   90.00
_cell.angle_gamma   90.00
#
_symmetry.space_group_name_H-M   'P 1'
#
loop_
_entity.id
_entity.type
_entity.pdbx_description
1 polymer ?
#
loop_
_entity_poly.entity_id
_entity_poly.type
_entity_poly.pdbx_seq_one_letter_code
_entity_poly.pdbx_strand_id
1 'polypeptide(L)' 'MQNVIQHLSETGPFRHTNLRTVRRIAESRLPTEFGDFQIIGYRSLTSAEEFIALVKGVSRPALLKKSA' A
#
# COMPACT_ATOMS: atom_id res chain seq x y z
N MET A 1 13.14 8.60 11.60
CA MET A 1 13.31 7.62 10.50
C MET A 1 12.59 6.33 10.88
N GLN A 2 11.34 6.12 10.44
CA GLN A 2 10.66 4.82 10.34
C GLN A 2 9.45 5.00 9.39
N ASN A 3 9.58 4.66 8.11
CA ASN A 3 8.46 4.67 7.15
C ASN A 3 8.00 3.23 6.94
N VAL A 4 7.06 2.79 7.79
CA VAL A 4 6.52 1.43 7.80
C VAL A 4 5.44 1.30 6.72
N ILE A 5 5.70 0.50 5.68
CA ILE A 5 4.66 -0.01 4.78
C ILE A 5 3.92 -1.12 5.55
N GLN A 6 2.75 -0.81 6.09
CA GLN A 6 1.97 -1.77 6.86
C GLN A 6 1.23 -2.74 5.94
N HIS A 7 1.84 -3.90 5.70
CA HIS A 7 1.10 -5.14 5.53
C HIS A 7 1.52 -6.05 6.69
N LEU A 8 0.69 -6.16 7.72
CA LEU A 8 0.99 -6.89 8.94
C LEU A 8 -0.08 -7.97 9.16
N SER A 9 0.30 -9.23 8.98
CA SER A 9 -0.25 -10.33 9.76
C SER A 9 0.75 -10.61 10.87
N GLU A 10 0.56 -10.02 12.06
CA GLU A 10 0.99 -10.59 13.35
C GLU A 10 0.65 -9.68 14.54
N THR A 11 0.17 -10.31 15.60
CA THR A 11 -0.36 -9.73 16.84
C THR A 11 0.74 -9.30 17.82
N GLY A 12 0.84 -8.00 18.10
CA GLY A 12 1.66 -7.41 19.17
C GLY A 12 1.22 -5.96 19.49
N PRO A 13 1.54 -5.38 20.67
CA PRO A 13 0.88 -4.18 21.20
C PRO A 13 1.42 -2.87 20.58
N PHE A 14 1.76 -2.86 19.30
CA PHE A 14 2.01 -1.62 18.59
C PHE A 14 0.66 -0.94 18.36
N ARG A 15 0.44 0.18 19.05
CA ARG A 15 -0.68 1.08 18.72
C ARG A 15 -0.41 1.62 17.32
N HIS A 16 -0.98 0.96 16.32
CA HIS A 16 -1.00 1.47 14.96
C HIS A 16 -1.81 2.77 14.97
N THR A 17 -1.12 3.90 14.90
CA THR A 17 -1.81 5.15 14.62
C THR A 17 -2.35 5.04 13.19
N ASN A 18 -3.69 5.06 13.05
CA ASN A 18 -4.42 4.97 11.77
C ASN A 18 -4.20 6.19 10.83
N LEU A 19 -3.08 6.90 10.98
CA LEU A 19 -2.72 8.03 10.14
C LEU A 19 -2.25 7.51 8.78
N ARG A 20 -2.84 8.03 7.70
CA ARG A 20 -2.32 7.80 6.35
C ARG A 20 -0.97 8.50 6.23
N THR A 21 0.06 7.76 5.91
CA THR A 21 1.44 8.27 5.74
C THR A 21 1.84 8.41 4.27
N VAL A 22 1.13 7.73 3.38
CA VAL A 22 1.37 7.73 1.94
C VAL A 22 0.07 7.94 1.16
N ARG A 23 0.19 8.43 -0.08
CA ARG A 23 -0.92 8.52 -1.04
C ARG A 23 -0.59 7.75 -2.31
N ARG A 24 -1.60 7.13 -2.92
CA ARG A 24 -1.48 6.49 -4.24
C ARG A 24 -1.32 7.56 -5.31
N ILE A 25 -0.38 7.37 -6.23
CA ILE A 25 -0.09 8.32 -7.31
C ILE A 25 -0.14 7.68 -8.71
N ALA A 26 0.00 6.36 -8.80
CA ALA A 26 -0.05 5.65 -10.07
C ALA A 26 -0.58 4.23 -9.90
N GLU A 27 -1.17 3.70 -10.97
CA GLU A 27 -1.63 2.33 -11.08
C GLU A 27 -1.43 1.84 -12.50
N SER A 28 -0.86 0.65 -12.66
CA SER A 28 -0.72 0.02 -13.97
C SER A 28 -0.73 -1.51 -13.86
N ARG A 29 -0.92 -2.19 -14.99
CA ARG A 29 -0.70 -3.63 -15.12
C ARG A 29 0.70 -3.89 -15.65
N LEU A 30 1.38 -4.86 -15.08
CA LEU A 30 2.67 -5.37 -15.53
C LEU A 30 2.51 -6.85 -15.90
N PRO A 31 2.33 -7.16 -17.19
CA PRO A 31 2.46 -8.51 -17.69
C PRO A 31 3.92 -8.96 -17.56
N THR A 32 4.15 -10.15 -17.02
CA THR A 32 5.48 -10.77 -16.94
C THR A 32 5.39 -12.25 -17.31
N GLU A 33 6.53 -12.91 -17.53
CA GLU A 33 6.59 -14.36 -17.75
C GLU A 33 6.04 -15.16 -16.55
N PHE A 34 6.11 -14.59 -15.33
CA PHE A 34 5.55 -15.17 -14.11
C PHE A 34 4.05 -14.83 -13.93
N GLY A 35 3.41 -14.29 -14.98
CA GLY A 35 2.02 -13.88 -15.06
C GLY A 35 1.80 -12.40 -14.74
N ASP A 36 0.54 -12.00 -14.61
CA ASP A 36 0.18 -10.59 -14.43
C ASP A 36 0.38 -10.10 -13.00
N PHE A 37 0.83 -8.84 -12.90
CA PHE A 37 0.90 -8.06 -11.67
C PHE A 37 0.18 -6.72 -11.84
N GLN A 38 -0.34 -6.21 -10.73
CA GLN A 38 -0.76 -4.82 -10.63
C GLN A 38 0.35 -4.05 -9.91
N ILE A 39 0.82 -2.98 -10.53
CA ILE A 39 1.79 -2.06 -9.95
C ILE A 39 1.04 -0.88 -9.37
N ILE A 40 1.38 -0.51 -8.14
CA ILE A 40 0.83 0.66 -7.48
C ILE A 40 1.97 1.55 -6.99
N GLY A 41 2.00 2.79 -7.49
CA GLY A 41 2.91 3.83 -7.02
C GLY A 41 2.32 4.59 -5.84
N TYR A 42 3.13 4.81 -4.80
CA TYR A 42 2.81 5.63 -3.64
C TYR A 42 3.85 6.72 -3.44
N ARG A 43 3.41 7.86 -2.95
CA ARG A 43 4.29 8.93 -2.48
C ARG A 43 4.08 9.19 -1.00
N SER A 44 5.18 9.40 -0.29
CA SER A 44 5.15 9.84 1.10
C SER A 44 4.45 11.20 1.24
N LEU A 45 3.68 11.35 2.31
CA LEU A 45 3.08 12.64 2.67
C LEU A 45 4.04 13.50 3.51
N THR A 46 5.12 12.92 4.03
CA THR A 46 6.04 13.58 4.98
C THR A 46 7.48 13.61 4.48
N SER A 47 7.79 12.97 3.36
CA SER A 47 9.12 12.93 2.74
C SER A 47 9.02 13.01 1.21
N ALA A 48 10.17 13.11 0.55
CA ALA A 48 10.26 13.07 -0.92
C ALA A 48 10.26 11.64 -1.50
N GLU A 49 10.13 10.61 -0.64
CA GLU A 49 10.25 9.21 -1.06
C GLU A 49 9.02 8.72 -1.83
N GLU A 50 9.28 7.80 -2.75
CA GLU A 50 8.28 7.07 -3.53
C GLU A 50 8.45 5.57 -3.33
N PHE A 51 7.32 4.86 -3.36
CA PHE A 51 7.27 3.43 -3.11
C PHE A 51 6.45 2.75 -4.20
N ILE A 52 6.79 1.50 -4.50
CA ILE A 52 6.08 0.68 -5.47
C ILE A 52 5.61 -0.60 -4.79
N ALA A 53 4.32 -0.91 -4.92
CA ALA A 53 3.76 -2.20 -4.54
C ALA A 53 3.50 -3.03 -5.80
N LEU A 54 4.02 -4.27 -5.80
CA LEU A 54 3.71 -5.31 -6.77
C LEU A 54 2.66 -6.23 -6.17
N VAL A 55 1.48 -6.30 -6.79
CA VAL A 55 0.36 -7.10 -6.32
C VAL A 55 0.13 -8.23 -7.31
N LYS A 56 0.20 -9.47 -6.83
CA LYS A 56 -0.19 -10.65 -7.62
C LYS A 56 -1.69 -10.90 -7.47
N GLY A 57 -2.41 -10.99 -8.58
CA GLY A 57 -3.86 -11.21 -8.59
C GLY A 57 -4.69 -9.96 -8.31
N VAL A 58 -6.00 -10.13 -8.07
CA VAL A 58 -6.93 -9.01 -7.80
C VAL A 58 -6.85 -8.63 -6.33
N SER A 59 -6.24 -7.47 -6.02
CA SER A 59 -6.45 -6.89 -4.69
C SER A 59 -7.89 -6.40 -4.61
N ARG A 60 -8.71 -6.97 -3.72
CA ARG A 60 -9.98 -6.34 -3.35
C ARG A 60 -9.61 -5.17 -2.44
N PRO A 61 -9.75 -3.90 -2.86
CA PRO A 61 -9.62 -2.82 -1.90
C PRO A 61 -10.76 -3.02 -0.90
N ALA A 62 -10.44 -3.34 0.35
CA ALA A 62 -11.43 -3.29 1.42
C ALA A 62 -11.96 -1.86 1.44
N LEU A 63 -13.20 -1.69 1.00
CA LEU A 63 -13.93 -0.44 1.13
C LEU A 63 -14.02 -0.15 2.62
N LEU A 64 -13.06 0.63 3.14
CA LEU A 64 -13.19 1.31 4.41
C LEU A 64 -14.29 2.35 4.20
N LYS A 65 -15.55 1.91 4.28
CA LYS A 65 -16.68 2.80 4.48
C LYS A 65 -16.42 3.50 5.80
N LYS A 66 -15.95 4.75 5.74
CA LYS A 66 -16.08 5.66 6.88
C LYS A 66 -17.57 5.89 7.04
N SER A 67 -18.20 5.11 7.91
CA SER A 67 -19.48 5.48 8.49
C SER A 67 -19.25 6.77 9.28
N ALA A 68 -19.89 7.83 8.79
CA ALA A 68 -20.09 9.06 9.54
C ALA A 68 -21.12 8.84 10.64
#